data_AF-R7USD3-F1
#
_entry.id   AF-R7USD3-F1
#
_cell.length_a   1.000
_cell.length_b   1.000
_cell.length_c   1.000
_cell.angle_alpha   90.00
_cell.angle_beta   90.00
_cell.angle_gamma   90.00
#
_symmetry.space_group_name_H-M   'P 1'
#
loop_
_entity.id
_entity.type
_entity.pdbx_description
1 polymer ?
#
loop_
_entity_poly.entity_id
_entity_poly.type
_entity_poly.pdbx_seq_one_letter_code
_entity_poly.pdbx_strand_id
1 'polypeptide(L)'
;MENQLHWADYVIMAVLLGISLAIGVYHSLTGGRQRTTSEFILANRKLMVIPTIMSMVMSYMSAIIIIGATAEIYEYGSMILVWFVPGDFIGCTFLALVIIPWIYPLKLVSIFDGGMRAVVWTDFFQGVVLIAGILAVQIKGLILVGGFGGVIQEAEEHGRLILDEVNPDPRIRNSVLSLTLNSVMMVIFMKGFCQASVQRYSATQSLWAARKSVERWKTNIII
;
A
#
# COMPACT_ATOMS: atom_id res chain seq x y z
N MET A 1 -17.86 1.82 29.63
CA MET A 1 -17.20 0.50 29.57
C MET A 1 -15.72 0.76 29.63
N GLU A 2 -15.02 0.24 30.64
CA GLU A 2 -13.58 0.44 30.83
C GLU A 2 -12.82 -0.22 29.67
N ASN A 3 -12.44 0.56 28.66
CA ASN A 3 -11.54 0.12 27.59
C ASN A 3 -10.10 0.13 28.11
N GLN A 4 -9.79 -0.71 29.10
CA GLN A 4 -8.42 -0.95 29.49
C GLN A 4 -7.86 -2.07 28.61
N LEU A 5 -6.73 -1.80 27.95
CA LEU A 5 -5.95 -2.81 27.24
C LEU A 5 -5.67 -3.97 28.19
N HIS A 6 -6.00 -5.18 27.78
CA HIS A 6 -5.74 -6.35 28.61
C HIS A 6 -4.22 -6.52 28.74
N TRP A 7 -3.76 -7.10 29.85
CA TRP A 7 -2.33 -7.42 30.01
C TRP A 7 -1.76 -8.22 28.83
N ALA A 8 -2.62 -9.02 28.17
CA ALA A 8 -2.29 -9.76 26.95
C ALA A 8 -1.93 -8.85 25.76
N ASP A 9 -2.59 -7.70 25.61
CA ASP A 9 -2.31 -6.74 24.52
C ASP A 9 -0.92 -6.11 24.68
N TYR A 10 -0.54 -5.78 25.92
CA TYR A 10 0.80 -5.30 26.24
C TYR A 10 1.87 -6.37 25.98
N VAL A 11 1.59 -7.64 26.29
CA VAL A 11 2.49 -8.76 25.99
C VAL A 11 2.67 -8.93 24.48
N ILE A 12 1.59 -8.88 23.70
CA ILE A 12 1.64 -8.97 22.23
C ILE A 12 2.46 -7.81 21.65
N MET A 13 2.23 -6.57 22.12
CA MET A 13 3.00 -5.40 21.68
C MET A 13 4.49 -5.54 22.01
N ALA A 14 4.83 -5.98 23.22
CA ALA A 14 6.21 -6.18 23.65
C ALA A 14 6.90 -7.29 22.84
N VAL A 15 6.20 -8.39 22.55
CA VAL A 15 6.72 -9.48 21.70
C VAL A 15 6.94 -8.99 20.27
N LEU A 16 6.00 -8.24 19.69
CA LEU A 16 6.11 -7.73 18.33
C LEU A 16 7.26 -6.73 18.16
N LEU A 17 7.43 -5.83 19.12
CA LEU A 17 8.58 -4.92 19.18
C LEU A 17 9.87 -5.68 19.40
N GLY A 18 9.87 -6.68 20.29
CA GLY A 18 11.01 -7.53 20.57
C GLY A 18 11.50 -8.30 19.35
N ILE A 19 10.58 -8.90 18.58
CA ILE A 19 10.91 -9.59 17.32
C ILE A 19 11.47 -8.61 16.29
N SER A 20 10.83 -7.44 16.13
CA SER A 20 11.30 -6.40 15.20
C SER A 20 12.72 -5.93 15.54
N LEU A 21 12.99 -5.70 16.83
CA LEU A 21 14.32 -5.32 17.34
C LEU A 21 15.33 -6.46 17.16
N ALA A 22 14.93 -7.71 17.46
CA ALA A 22 15.79 -8.88 17.32
C ALA A 22 16.24 -9.10 15.87
N ILE A 23 15.36 -8.92 14.88
CA ILE A 23 15.69 -9.00 13.45
C ILE A 23 16.73 -7.93 13.08
N GLY A 24 16.53 -6.68 13.56
CA GLY A 24 17.46 -5.58 13.34
C GLY A 24 18.84 -5.83 13.97
N VAL A 25 18.88 -6.26 15.22
CA VAL A 25 20.12 -6.57 15.96
C VAL A 25 20.84 -7.78 15.36
N TYR A 26 20.11 -8.84 15.00
CA TYR A 26 20.67 -10.02 14.34
C TYR A 26 21.39 -9.64 13.04
N HIS A 27 20.76 -8.82 12.19
CA HIS A 27 21.39 -8.36 10.96
C HIS A 27 22.54 -7.36 11.17
N SER A 28 22.48 -6.57 12.25
CA SER A 28 23.56 -5.66 12.64
C SER A 28 24.82 -6.41 13.11
N LEU A 29 24.65 -7.44 13.96
CA LEU A 29 25.76 -8.20 14.55
C LEU A 29 26.35 -9.25 13.60
N THR A 30 25.55 -9.82 12.70
CA THR A 30 26.03 -10.78 11.68
C THR A 30 26.69 -10.08 10.49
N GLY A 31 26.81 -8.75 10.55
CA GLY A 31 27.29 -7.82 9.52
C GLY A 31 28.79 -7.85 9.17
N GLY A 32 29.51 -8.92 9.48
CA GLY A 32 30.92 -9.11 9.05
C GLY A 32 31.13 -9.23 7.52
N ARG A 33 30.06 -9.13 6.72
CA ARG A 33 30.02 -9.35 5.25
C ARG A 33 29.62 -8.10 4.44
N GLN A 34 29.82 -6.89 4.94
CA GLN A 34 29.51 -5.64 4.21
C GLN A 34 30.70 -4.66 4.20
N ARG A 35 31.88 -5.12 3.74
CA ARG A 35 33.09 -4.28 3.70
C ARG A 35 33.18 -3.35 2.49
N THR A 36 32.39 -3.57 1.46
CA THR A 36 32.48 -2.83 0.20
C THR A 36 31.18 -2.05 -0.03
N THR A 37 31.27 -0.77 -0.40
CA THR A 37 30.12 0.11 -0.69
C THR A 37 29.14 -0.54 -1.68
N SER A 38 29.65 -1.28 -2.65
CA SER A 38 28.84 -2.07 -3.59
C SER A 38 28.10 -3.26 -2.97
N GLU A 39 28.61 -3.89 -1.92
CA GLU A 39 27.93 -4.99 -1.23
C GLU A 39 26.92 -4.48 -0.19
N PHE A 40 27.19 -3.30 0.38
CA PHE A 40 26.26 -2.57 1.23
C PHE A 40 25.07 -2.05 0.44
N ILE A 41 25.32 -1.45 -0.75
CA ILE A 41 24.30 -0.86 -1.61
C ILE A 41 23.63 -1.90 -2.50
N LEU A 42 24.36 -2.79 -3.19
CA LEU A 42 23.72 -3.66 -4.21
C LEU A 42 23.25 -5.01 -3.66
N ALA A 43 23.47 -5.28 -2.36
CA ALA A 43 23.14 -6.53 -1.70
C ALA A 43 23.47 -7.79 -2.54
N ASN A 44 24.58 -7.74 -3.30
CA ASN A 44 25.08 -8.77 -4.19
C ASN A 44 24.05 -9.41 -5.16
N ARG A 45 22.95 -8.71 -5.50
CA ARG A 45 21.82 -9.24 -6.30
C ARG A 45 21.24 -10.59 -5.83
N LYS A 46 21.56 -11.02 -4.60
CA LYS A 46 21.13 -12.29 -3.99
C LYS A 46 20.01 -12.10 -2.96
N LEU A 47 19.34 -10.95 -3.01
CA LEU A 47 18.15 -10.72 -2.18
C LEU A 47 17.05 -11.69 -2.60
N MET A 48 16.41 -12.34 -1.62
CA MET A 48 15.27 -13.21 -1.91
C MET A 48 14.15 -12.36 -2.51
N VAL A 49 13.60 -12.85 -3.62
CA VAL A 49 12.61 -12.13 -4.43
C VAL A 49 11.33 -11.83 -3.63
N ILE A 50 10.88 -12.79 -2.82
CA ILE A 50 9.61 -12.70 -2.07
C ILE A 50 9.65 -11.59 -0.99
N PRO A 51 10.60 -11.57 -0.02
CA PRO A 51 10.65 -10.50 0.99
C PRO A 51 10.85 -9.11 0.40
N THR A 52 11.60 -9.01 -0.71
CA THR A 52 11.87 -7.73 -1.36
C THR A 52 10.62 -7.16 -2.04
N ILE A 53 9.86 -7.99 -2.75
CA ILE A 53 8.58 -7.57 -3.36
C ILE A 53 7.60 -7.16 -2.26
N MET A 54 7.51 -7.94 -1.19
CA MET A 54 6.60 -7.68 -0.07
C MET A 54 6.97 -6.41 0.70
N SER A 55 8.23 -6.19 1.05
CA SER A 55 8.68 -4.93 1.67
C SER A 55 8.32 -3.73 0.79
N MET A 56 8.54 -3.83 -0.53
CA MET A 56 8.11 -2.78 -1.44
C MET A 56 6.59 -2.57 -1.43
N VAL A 57 5.76 -3.61 -1.37
CA VAL A 57 4.30 -3.47 -1.25
C VAL A 57 3.92 -2.82 0.08
N MET A 58 4.61 -3.17 1.17
CA MET A 58 4.37 -2.59 2.50
C MET A 58 4.75 -1.13 2.60
N SER A 59 5.79 -0.68 1.87
CA SER A 59 6.11 0.75 1.78
C SER A 59 4.95 1.59 1.23
N TYR A 60 4.00 0.99 0.49
CA TYR A 60 2.80 1.67 0.01
C TYR A 60 1.60 1.55 0.95
N MET A 61 1.55 0.53 1.79
CA MET A 61 0.43 0.27 2.71
C MET A 61 0.68 0.97 4.05
N SER A 62 0.35 2.26 4.12
CA SER A 62 0.36 3.00 5.39
C SER A 62 -0.90 2.72 6.21
N ALA A 63 -0.77 2.62 7.54
CA ALA A 63 -1.88 2.53 8.49
C ALA A 63 -2.90 3.68 8.32
N ILE A 64 -2.44 4.83 7.80
CA ILE A 64 -3.27 6.00 7.49
C ILE A 64 -4.36 5.65 6.47
N ILE A 65 -4.02 4.88 5.42
CA ILE A 65 -4.98 4.56 4.36
C ILE A 65 -6.08 3.65 4.92
N ILE A 66 -5.72 2.67 5.75
CA ILE A 66 -6.68 1.70 6.29
C ILE A 66 -7.66 2.40 7.24
N ILE A 67 -7.14 3.09 8.25
CA ILE A 67 -8.00 3.74 9.26
C ILE A 67 -8.78 4.88 8.60
N GLY A 68 -8.12 5.69 7.76
CA GLY A 68 -8.75 6.80 7.06
C GLY A 68 -9.89 6.34 6.14
N ALA A 69 -9.66 5.34 5.28
CA ALA A 69 -10.69 4.86 4.38
C ALA A 69 -11.88 4.24 5.12
N THR A 70 -11.62 3.46 6.18
CA THR A 70 -12.71 2.89 6.99
C THR A 70 -13.53 3.95 7.72
N ALA A 71 -12.88 5.00 8.26
CA ALA A 71 -13.56 6.10 8.91
C ALA A 71 -14.42 6.90 7.91
N GLU A 72 -13.91 7.16 6.71
CA GLU A 72 -14.68 7.88 5.69
C GLU A 72 -15.90 7.08 5.20
N ILE A 73 -15.76 5.76 5.01
CA ILE A 73 -16.89 4.90 4.64
C ILE A 73 -17.93 4.88 5.77
N TYR A 74 -17.48 4.82 7.02
CA TYR A 74 -18.37 4.80 8.18
C TYR A 74 -19.13 6.13 8.36
N GLU A 75 -18.46 7.27 8.18
CA GLU A 75 -19.06 8.59 8.40
C GLU A 75 -19.85 9.13 7.21
N TYR A 76 -19.45 8.82 5.97
CA TYR A 76 -19.98 9.43 4.76
C TYR A 76 -20.49 8.43 3.71
N GLY A 77 -20.38 7.13 3.96
CA GLY A 77 -20.92 6.08 3.08
C GLY A 77 -19.98 5.63 1.96
N SER A 78 -20.50 4.82 1.04
CA SER A 78 -19.74 4.08 0.03
C SER A 78 -19.21 4.93 -1.15
N MET A 79 -19.46 6.24 -1.16
CA MET A 79 -19.05 7.15 -2.25
C MET A 79 -17.56 7.06 -2.58
N ILE A 80 -16.71 6.94 -1.55
CA ILE A 80 -15.26 6.80 -1.75
C ILE A 80 -14.94 5.55 -2.56
N LEU A 81 -15.58 4.40 -2.31
CA LEU A 81 -15.33 3.17 -3.06
C LEU A 81 -15.71 3.31 -4.54
N VAL A 82 -16.82 4.00 -4.81
CA VAL A 82 -17.35 4.20 -6.17
C VAL A 82 -16.46 5.13 -6.99
N TRP A 83 -16.08 6.28 -6.45
CA TRP A 83 -15.38 7.33 -7.21
C TRP A 83 -13.85 7.19 -7.21
N PHE A 84 -13.30 6.42 -6.28
CA PHE A 84 -11.87 6.16 -6.25
C PHE A 84 -11.40 5.23 -7.38
N VAL A 85 -12.24 4.29 -7.84
CA VAL A 85 -11.92 3.34 -8.93
C VAL A 85 -11.77 4.05 -10.30
N PRO A 86 -12.72 4.89 -10.76
CA PRO A 86 -12.54 5.69 -11.96
C PRO A 86 -11.33 6.62 -11.88
N GLY A 87 -11.10 7.24 -10.72
CA GLY A 87 -9.94 8.10 -10.49
C GLY A 87 -8.61 7.36 -10.64
N ASP A 88 -8.49 6.14 -10.07
CA ASP A 88 -7.28 5.34 -10.23
C ASP A 88 -7.06 4.95 -11.70
N PHE A 89 -8.15 4.65 -12.43
CA PHE A 89 -8.07 4.32 -13.84
C PHE A 89 -7.54 5.49 -14.68
N ILE A 90 -8.07 6.70 -14.46
CA ILE A 90 -7.62 7.93 -15.12
C ILE A 90 -6.17 8.23 -14.75
N GLY A 91 -5.82 8.17 -13.47
CA GLY A 91 -4.47 8.43 -12.97
C GLY A 91 -3.43 7.47 -13.55
N CYS A 92 -3.75 6.17 -13.62
CA CYS A 92 -2.86 5.17 -14.22
C CYS A 92 -2.66 5.40 -15.72
N THR A 93 -3.71 5.81 -16.44
CA THR A 93 -3.65 6.09 -17.87
C THR A 93 -2.77 7.32 -18.13
N PHE A 94 -2.98 8.40 -17.36
CA PHE A 94 -2.14 9.59 -17.41
C PHE A 94 -0.67 9.26 -17.09
N LEU A 95 -0.44 8.45 -16.06
CA LEU A 95 0.88 8.00 -15.67
C LEU A 95 1.59 7.26 -16.82
N ALA A 96 0.91 6.31 -17.46
CA ALA A 96 1.47 5.53 -18.56
C ALA A 96 1.77 6.38 -19.80
N LEU A 97 0.91 7.34 -20.11
CA LEU A 97 1.03 8.14 -21.34
C LEU A 97 1.98 9.33 -21.20
N VAL A 98 2.04 9.97 -20.03
CA VAL A 98 2.74 11.26 -19.84
C VAL A 98 3.96 11.11 -18.95
N ILE A 99 3.80 10.55 -17.75
CA ILE A 99 4.86 10.53 -16.73
C ILE A 99 5.94 9.49 -17.06
N ILE A 100 5.55 8.26 -17.45
CA ILE A 100 6.52 7.19 -17.75
C ILE A 100 7.47 7.57 -18.89
N PRO A 101 7.01 8.11 -20.03
CA PRO A 101 7.93 8.55 -21.10
C PRO A 101 8.90 9.64 -20.67
N TRP A 102 8.51 10.45 -19.70
CA TRP A 102 9.36 11.50 -19.15
C TRP A 102 10.39 10.95 -18.16
N ILE A 103 10.00 10.02 -17.28
CA ILE A 103 10.88 9.45 -16.24
C ILE A 103 11.78 8.34 -16.78
N TYR A 104 11.30 7.49 -17.69
CA TYR A 104 12.03 6.35 -18.24
C TYR A 104 13.44 6.70 -18.78
N PRO A 105 13.65 7.77 -19.57
CA PRO A 105 14.99 8.11 -20.06
C PRO A 105 15.95 8.60 -18.96
N LEU A 106 15.46 9.04 -17.80
CA LEU A 106 16.29 9.58 -16.73
C LEU A 106 17.11 8.51 -15.99
N LYS A 107 16.79 7.20 -16.18
CA LYS A 107 17.47 6.06 -15.55
C LYS A 107 17.79 6.28 -14.07
N LEU A 108 16.80 6.80 -13.34
CA LEU A 108 16.95 7.14 -11.92
C LEU A 108 17.10 5.85 -11.11
N VAL A 109 18.33 5.60 -10.66
CA VAL A 109 18.66 4.54 -9.71
C VAL A 109 18.99 5.22 -8.39
N SER A 110 18.29 4.85 -7.33
CA SER A 110 18.51 5.43 -6.00
C SER A 110 19.69 4.75 -5.31
N ILE A 111 20.47 5.53 -4.56
CA ILE A 111 21.70 5.11 -3.87
C ILE A 111 21.39 4.64 -2.42
N PHE A 112 20.14 4.76 -1.97
CA PHE A 112 19.73 4.50 -0.57
C PHE A 112 19.70 3.02 -0.13
N ASP A 113 20.18 2.08 -0.94
CA ASP A 113 20.13 0.64 -0.61
C ASP A 113 21.19 0.20 0.41
N GLY A 114 21.99 1.13 0.93
CA GLY A 114 22.92 0.88 2.01
C GLY A 114 22.23 0.45 3.31
N GLY A 115 22.25 -0.86 3.62
CA GLY A 115 21.62 -1.42 4.83
C GLY A 115 20.23 -2.02 4.60
N MET A 116 19.76 -2.05 3.34
CA MET A 116 18.43 -2.50 2.92
C MET A 116 18.07 -3.91 3.41
N ARG A 117 19.04 -4.82 3.61
CA ARG A 117 18.76 -6.19 4.04
C ARG A 117 17.99 -6.25 5.35
N ALA A 118 18.42 -5.51 6.37
CA ALA A 118 17.77 -5.51 7.67
C ALA A 118 16.36 -4.91 7.57
N VAL A 119 16.25 -3.78 6.85
CA VAL A 119 14.99 -3.05 6.64
C VAL A 119 13.97 -3.91 5.88
N VAL A 120 14.38 -4.58 4.81
CA VAL A 120 13.49 -5.45 4.01
C VAL A 120 12.93 -6.60 4.85
N TRP A 121 13.75 -7.16 5.75
CA TRP A 121 13.30 -8.24 6.63
C TRP A 121 12.35 -7.76 7.72
N THR A 122 12.60 -6.60 8.34
CA THR A 122 11.66 -6.01 9.31
C THR A 122 10.35 -5.62 8.64
N ASP A 123 10.40 -5.00 7.46
CA ASP A 123 9.22 -4.60 6.68
C ASP A 123 8.40 -5.82 6.24
N PHE A 124 9.05 -6.90 5.83
CA PHE A 124 8.37 -8.14 5.46
C PHE A 124 7.60 -8.73 6.65
N PHE A 125 8.25 -8.85 7.81
CA PHE A 125 7.60 -9.37 9.00
C PHE A 125 6.43 -8.48 9.44
N GLN A 126 6.65 -7.17 9.50
CA GLN A 126 5.61 -6.20 9.83
C GLN A 126 4.44 -6.27 8.84
N GLY A 127 4.72 -6.44 7.55
CA GLY A 127 3.70 -6.58 6.52
C GLY A 127 2.83 -7.81 6.67
N VAL A 128 3.44 -8.96 6.97
CA VAL A 128 2.69 -10.21 7.22
C VAL A 128 1.75 -10.03 8.41
N VAL A 129 2.24 -9.44 9.50
CA VAL A 129 1.42 -9.21 10.69
C VAL A 129 0.28 -8.22 10.40
N LEU A 130 0.56 -7.15 9.66
CA LEU A 130 -0.44 -6.15 9.27
C LEU A 130 -1.54 -6.76 8.40
N ILE A 131 -1.19 -7.51 7.35
CA ILE A 131 -2.16 -8.19 6.48
C ILE A 131 -3.01 -9.18 7.27
N ALA A 132 -2.38 -10.00 8.12
CA ALA A 132 -3.08 -10.97 8.95
C ALA A 132 -4.08 -10.26 9.90
N GLY A 133 -3.68 -9.14 10.51
CA GLY A 133 -4.56 -8.34 11.37
C GLY A 133 -5.76 -7.77 10.62
N ILE A 134 -5.53 -7.19 9.45
CA ILE A 134 -6.61 -6.64 8.60
C ILE A 134 -7.58 -7.76 8.21
N LEU A 135 -7.08 -8.90 7.72
CA LEU A 135 -7.93 -10.03 7.34
C LEU A 135 -8.72 -10.57 8.52
N ALA A 136 -8.12 -10.69 9.71
CA ALA A 136 -8.81 -11.14 10.91
C ALA A 136 -9.96 -10.20 11.29
N VAL A 137 -9.73 -8.88 11.25
CA VAL A 137 -10.78 -7.89 11.52
C VAL A 137 -11.91 -7.97 10.50
N GLN A 138 -11.58 -8.06 9.20
CA GLN A 138 -12.59 -8.13 8.14
C GLN A 138 -13.40 -9.44 8.19
N ILE A 139 -12.76 -10.58 8.44
CA ILE A 139 -13.44 -11.87 8.59
C ILE A 139 -14.38 -11.85 9.81
N LYS A 140 -13.91 -11.32 10.95
CA LYS A 140 -14.76 -11.21 12.14
C LYS A 140 -15.94 -10.26 11.89
N GLY A 141 -15.72 -9.13 11.23
CA GLY A 141 -16.79 -8.21 10.82
C GLY A 141 -17.81 -8.90 9.91
N LEU A 142 -17.34 -9.66 8.92
CA LEU A 142 -18.20 -10.40 8.00
C LEU A 142 -19.06 -11.45 8.72
N ILE A 143 -18.48 -12.19 9.68
CA ILE A 143 -19.21 -13.18 10.47
C ILE A 143 -20.28 -12.51 11.35
N LEU A 144 -19.95 -11.38 11.98
CA LEU A 144 -20.87 -10.66 12.86
C LEU A 144 -22.10 -10.15 12.12
N VAL A 145 -21.91 -9.71 10.88
CA VAL A 145 -22.97 -9.13 10.06
C VAL A 145 -23.73 -10.22 9.25
N GLY A 146 -23.31 -11.49 9.32
CA GLY A 146 -24.01 -12.60 8.65
C GLY A 146 -23.60 -12.81 7.18
N GLY A 147 -22.41 -12.36 6.79
CA GLY A 147 -21.86 -12.49 5.43
C GLY A 147 -22.00 -11.22 4.59
N PHE A 148 -21.65 -11.33 3.31
CA PHE A 148 -21.66 -10.17 2.39
C PHE A 148 -23.06 -9.59 2.18
N GLY A 149 -24.10 -10.44 2.20
CA GLY A 149 -25.49 -9.98 2.10
C GLY A 149 -25.89 -9.09 3.28
N GLY A 150 -25.47 -9.46 4.49
CA GLY A 150 -25.70 -8.62 5.67
C GLY A 150 -24.92 -7.31 5.60
N VAL A 151 -23.70 -7.29 5.04
CA VAL A 151 -22.93 -6.03 4.90
C VAL A 151 -23.67 -5.04 4.00
N ILE A 152 -24.28 -5.52 2.91
CA ILE A 152 -25.08 -4.68 2.02
C ILE A 152 -26.34 -4.21 2.74
N GLN A 153 -27.05 -5.11 3.43
CA GLN A 153 -28.26 -4.77 4.18
C GLN A 153 -27.98 -3.74 5.28
N GLU A 154 -26.94 -3.94 6.09
CA GLU A 154 -26.51 -3.01 7.14
C GLU A 154 -26.17 -1.63 6.55
N ALA A 155 -25.49 -1.62 5.39
CA ALA A 155 -25.16 -0.38 4.68
C ALA A 155 -26.39 0.31 4.11
N GLU A 156 -27.39 -0.43 3.62
CA GLU A 156 -28.67 0.12 3.17
C GLU A 156 -29.51 0.67 4.34
N GLU A 157 -29.63 -0.09 5.42
CA GLU A 157 -30.39 0.30 6.62
C GLU A 157 -29.87 1.59 7.25
N HIS A 158 -28.55 1.79 7.25
CA HIS A 158 -27.92 3.00 7.76
C HIS A 158 -27.75 4.12 6.71
N GLY A 159 -28.30 3.96 5.51
CA GLY A 159 -28.18 4.94 4.42
C GLY A 159 -26.73 5.21 4.00
N ARG A 160 -25.85 4.21 4.18
CA ARG A 160 -24.42 4.27 3.82
C ARG A 160 -24.13 3.72 2.44
N LEU A 161 -25.05 2.96 1.85
CA LEU A 161 -24.92 2.49 0.47
C LEU A 161 -25.35 3.60 -0.50
N ILE A 162 -24.39 4.43 -0.89
CA ILE A 162 -24.55 5.52 -1.86
C ILE A 162 -23.72 5.19 -3.10
N LEU A 163 -24.40 4.89 -4.20
CA LEU A 163 -23.77 4.43 -5.45
C LEU A 163 -23.98 5.39 -6.63
N ASP A 164 -25.04 6.18 -6.58
CA ASP A 164 -25.60 6.95 -7.70
C ASP A 164 -25.50 8.47 -7.51
N GLU A 165 -25.02 8.94 -6.36
CA GLU A 165 -24.89 10.36 -6.08
C GLU A 165 -23.70 10.97 -6.83
N VAL A 166 -24.02 11.85 -7.79
CA VAL A 166 -23.05 12.54 -8.65
C VAL A 166 -23.14 14.05 -8.44
N ASN A 167 -22.53 14.55 -7.38
CA ASN A 167 -22.45 15.99 -7.11
C ASN A 167 -21.05 16.57 -7.44
N PRO A 168 -20.93 17.51 -8.40
CA PRO A 168 -19.66 18.12 -8.77
C PRO A 168 -19.29 19.36 -7.94
N ASP A 169 -20.09 19.79 -6.96
CA ASP A 169 -19.80 20.99 -6.16
C ASP A 169 -18.52 20.81 -5.32
N PRO A 170 -17.46 21.61 -5.55
CA PRO A 170 -16.19 21.49 -4.82
C PRO A 170 -16.27 21.93 -3.35
N ARG A 171 -17.38 22.52 -2.89
CA ARG A 171 -17.59 22.90 -1.49
C ARG A 171 -17.99 21.73 -0.60
N ILE A 172 -18.44 20.64 -1.22
CA ILE A 172 -18.81 19.41 -0.53
C ILE A 172 -17.56 18.56 -0.34
N ARG A 173 -17.32 18.09 0.90
CA ARG A 173 -16.13 17.31 1.29
C ARG A 173 -15.91 16.10 0.37
N ASN A 174 -16.97 15.32 0.14
CA ASN A 174 -16.97 14.10 -0.66
C ASN A 174 -17.73 14.32 -1.97
N SER A 175 -17.31 15.31 -2.76
CA SER A 175 -17.83 15.49 -4.11
C SER A 175 -17.17 14.50 -5.08
N VAL A 176 -17.86 14.20 -6.18
CA VAL A 176 -17.31 13.33 -7.23
C VAL A 176 -15.99 13.87 -7.76
N LEU A 177 -15.92 15.19 -7.95
CA LEU A 177 -14.73 15.86 -8.42
C LEU A 177 -13.58 15.73 -7.43
N SER A 178 -13.81 16.00 -6.15
CA SER A 178 -12.77 15.94 -5.12
C SER A 178 -12.26 14.51 -4.90
N LEU A 179 -13.16 13.52 -4.82
CA LEU A 179 -12.79 12.11 -4.64
C LEU A 179 -12.04 11.56 -5.86
N THR A 180 -12.53 11.85 -7.06
CA THR A 180 -11.86 11.40 -8.30
C THR A 180 -10.50 12.07 -8.45
N LEU A 181 -10.42 13.38 -8.22
CA LEU A 181 -9.16 14.13 -8.29
C LEU A 181 -8.16 13.65 -7.24
N ASN A 182 -8.61 13.42 -6.00
CA ASN A 182 -7.79 12.86 -4.93
C ASN A 182 -7.19 11.51 -5.35
N SER A 183 -8.01 10.62 -5.91
CA SER A 183 -7.55 9.32 -6.41
C SER A 183 -6.53 9.45 -7.54
N VAL A 184 -6.78 10.33 -8.53
CA VAL A 184 -5.83 10.61 -9.63
C VAL A 184 -4.49 11.12 -9.08
N MET A 185 -4.51 12.10 -8.19
CA MET A 185 -3.31 12.66 -7.57
C MET A 185 -2.55 11.61 -6.75
N MET A 186 -3.27 10.82 -5.96
CA MET A 186 -2.68 9.75 -5.15
C MET A 186 -1.97 8.71 -6.02
N VAL A 187 -2.57 8.32 -7.14
CA VAL A 187 -1.95 7.40 -8.11
C VAL A 187 -0.70 7.99 -8.74
N ILE A 188 -0.75 9.25 -9.18
CA ILE A 188 0.39 9.93 -9.76
C ILE A 188 1.55 9.98 -8.76
N PHE A 189 1.26 10.32 -7.50
CA PHE A 189 2.28 10.37 -6.45
C PHE A 189 2.85 8.98 -6.13
N MET A 190 1.99 8.04 -5.76
CA MET A 190 2.40 6.71 -5.31
C MET A 190 3.02 5.89 -6.44
N LYS A 191 2.43 5.87 -7.63
CA LYS A 191 2.92 5.05 -8.74
C LYS A 191 3.90 5.80 -9.65
N GLY A 192 3.89 7.13 -9.66
CA GLY A 192 4.75 7.92 -10.56
C GLY A 192 6.01 8.47 -9.93
N PHE A 193 5.95 8.90 -8.67
CA PHE A 193 7.06 9.59 -8.01
C PHE A 193 7.66 8.81 -6.83
N CYS A 194 6.98 7.78 -6.34
CA CYS A 194 7.57 6.91 -5.33
C CYS A 194 8.80 6.20 -5.90
N GLN A 195 9.87 6.22 -5.10
CA GLN A 195 11.17 5.65 -5.44
C GLN A 195 11.05 4.22 -6.00
N ALA A 196 10.30 3.33 -5.34
CA ALA A 196 10.21 1.93 -5.74
C ALA A 196 9.53 1.76 -7.12
N SER A 197 8.56 2.60 -7.46
CA SER A 197 7.91 2.57 -8.78
C SER A 197 8.83 3.07 -9.88
N VAL A 198 9.50 4.21 -9.65
CA VAL A 198 10.42 4.82 -10.63
C VAL A 198 11.56 3.86 -10.98
N GLN A 199 12.17 3.25 -9.96
CA GLN A 199 13.23 2.26 -10.16
C GLN A 199 12.77 1.06 -11.01
N ARG A 200 11.54 0.57 -10.78
CA ARG A 200 10.97 -0.55 -11.55
C ARG A 200 10.77 -0.19 -13.02
N TYR A 201 10.34 1.03 -13.33
CA TYR A 201 10.19 1.47 -14.73
C TYR A 201 11.54 1.55 -15.44
N SER A 202 12.55 2.12 -14.79
CA SER A 202 13.91 2.24 -15.35
C SER A 202 14.64 0.90 -15.50
N ALA A 203 14.20 -0.16 -14.81
CA ALA A 203 14.74 -1.50 -14.94
C ALA A 203 14.16 -2.31 -16.12
N THR A 204 13.11 -1.82 -16.78
CA THR A 204 12.51 -2.52 -17.93
C THR A 204 13.31 -2.32 -19.21
N GLN A 205 13.31 -3.31 -20.11
CA GLN A 205 14.11 -3.29 -21.35
C GLN A 205 13.59 -2.30 -22.40
N SER A 206 12.33 -1.87 -22.31
CA SER A 206 11.71 -0.96 -23.27
C SER A 206 10.66 -0.06 -22.63
N LEU A 207 10.48 1.14 -23.19
CA LEU A 207 9.43 2.08 -22.76
C LEU A 207 8.03 1.45 -22.87
N TRP A 208 7.80 0.60 -23.88
CA TRP A 208 6.56 -0.14 -24.02
C TRP A 208 6.34 -1.11 -22.85
N ALA A 209 7.39 -1.83 -22.43
CA ALA A 209 7.32 -2.71 -21.27
C ALA A 209 7.08 -1.93 -19.97
N ALA A 210 7.69 -0.74 -19.81
CA ALA A 210 7.43 0.16 -18.68
C ALA A 210 5.96 0.60 -18.64
N ARG A 211 5.41 1.09 -19.76
CA ARG A 211 3.99 1.49 -19.85
C ARG A 211 3.04 0.34 -19.53
N LYS A 212 3.29 -0.82 -20.13
CA LYS A 212 2.48 -2.02 -19.93
C LYS A 212 2.58 -2.57 -18.51
N SER A 213 3.68 -2.31 -17.78
CA SER A 213 3.81 -2.74 -16.38
C SER A 213 2.83 -2.02 -15.44
N VAL A 214 2.55 -0.74 -15.69
CA VAL A 214 1.56 0.04 -14.95
C VAL A 214 0.14 -0.40 -15.28
N GLU A 215 -0.12 -0.69 -16.56
CA GLU A 215 -1.41 -1.22 -17.00
C GLU A 215 -1.67 -2.63 -16.48
N ARG A 216 -0.66 -3.52 -16.49
CA ARG A 216 -0.76 -4.92 -16.01
C ARG A 216 -0.83 -5.05 -14.50
N TRP A 217 -0.38 -4.05 -13.74
CA TRP A 217 -0.63 -3.99 -12.29
C TRP A 217 -2.13 -4.06 -11.97
N LYS A 218 -3.01 -3.69 -12.92
CA LYS A 218 -4.47 -3.84 -12.83
C LYS A 218 -4.94 -5.30 -12.97
N THR A 219 -4.22 -6.15 -13.69
CA THR A 219 -4.72 -7.48 -14.13
C THR A 219 -4.34 -8.61 -13.19
N ASN A 220 -3.21 -8.51 -12.46
CA ASN A 220 -2.73 -9.57 -11.56
C ASN A 220 -3.34 -9.53 -10.14
N ILE A 221 -4.31 -8.66 -9.88
CA ILE A 221 -5.12 -8.66 -8.64
C ILE A 221 -6.51 -9.29 -8.89
N ILE A 222 -6.85 -9.63 -10.14
CA ILE A 222 -8.13 -10.24 -10.53
C ILE A 222 -7.89 -11.51 -11.36
N ILE A 223 -6.95 -12.36 -10.94
CA ILE A 223 -6.87 -13.77 -11.33
C ILE A 223 -6.46 -14.59 -10.12
#